data_AF-A0A450UK45-F1
#
_entry.id   AF-A0A450UK45-F1
#
_cell.length_a   1.000
_cell.length_b   1.000
_cell.length_c   1.000
_cell.angle_alpha   90.00
_cell.angle_beta   90.00
_cell.angle_gamma   90.00
#
_symmetry.space_group_name_H-M   'P 1'
#
loop_
_entity.id
_entity.type
_entity.pdbx_description
1 polymer ?
#
loop_
_entity_poly.entity_id
_entity_poly.type
_entity_poly.pdbx_seq_one_letter_code
_entity_poly.pdbx_strand_id
1 'polypeptide(L)'
;MNAEPKQMDIKVFISTKEAKCDECGQDLGRKAWITLVGNGRSQCLSCAELDHLEFLMAGDAALTRRSRKYSPLVAVVLKWSRARKRYERQGLLVTTEALDKAEQECLADEDARTRRREREAIRRVLLDRKYVKSFAARVREVYPSCPPNTAVGIAEHACLKYSGRVGRSATAKQLDEDAVRLAVTAHVRHAHTRYDRLLAEGHERHEAQHEVESDVHRRLREWSRPARQDSISES
;
A
#
# COMPACT_ATOMS: atom_id res chain seq x y z
N MET A 1 31.36 5.93 -7.09
CA MET A 1 29.89 5.97 -6.91
C MET A 1 29.58 7.17 -6.04
N ASN A 2 29.41 8.34 -6.65
CA ASN A 2 29.16 9.57 -5.91
C ASN A 2 27.72 9.54 -5.41
N ALA A 3 27.55 9.48 -4.10
CA ALA A 3 26.26 9.73 -3.47
C ALA A 3 25.95 11.22 -3.70
N GLU A 4 25.05 11.49 -4.65
CA GLU A 4 24.51 12.83 -4.87
C GLU A 4 23.91 13.35 -3.55
N PRO A 5 24.23 14.59 -3.15
CA PRO A 5 23.74 15.17 -1.91
C PRO A 5 22.20 15.14 -1.93
N LYS A 6 21.62 14.75 -0.80
CA LYS A 6 20.18 14.65 -0.60
C LYS A 6 19.57 16.05 -0.71
N GLN A 7 19.28 16.49 -1.93
CA GLN A 7 18.68 17.78 -2.23
C GLN A 7 17.36 17.87 -1.46
N MET A 8 17.26 18.82 -0.53
CA MET A 8 16.00 19.09 0.14
C MET A 8 15.02 19.55 -0.94
N ASP A 9 13.90 18.83 -1.07
CA ASP A 9 12.90 19.14 -2.09
C ASP A 9 12.33 20.55 -1.84
N ILE A 10 12.46 21.44 -2.82
CA ILE A 10 11.78 22.73 -2.83
C ILE A 10 10.28 22.46 -2.78
N LYS A 11 9.54 23.21 -1.96
CA LYS A 11 8.10 23.01 -1.78
C LYS A 11 7.34 24.23 -2.27
N VAL A 12 6.37 23.98 -3.14
CA VAL A 12 5.37 24.95 -3.57
C VAL A 12 4.04 24.56 -2.98
N PHE A 13 3.37 25.52 -2.35
CA PHE A 13 2.08 25.34 -1.71
C PHE A 13 1.00 26.05 -2.51
N ILE A 14 -0.10 25.35 -2.78
CA ILE A 14 -1.33 25.95 -3.27
C ILE A 14 -2.07 26.50 -2.06
N SER A 15 -2.01 27.82 -1.89
CA SER A 15 -2.57 28.51 -0.72
C SER A 15 -4.08 28.32 -0.62
N THR A 16 -4.57 27.99 0.57
CA THR A 16 -6.02 27.97 0.85
C THR A 16 -6.59 29.33 1.22
N LYS A 17 -5.71 30.29 1.59
CA LYS A 17 -6.05 31.65 2.02
C LYS A 17 -5.60 32.64 0.95
N GLU A 18 -5.97 33.91 1.11
CA GLU A 18 -5.34 34.98 0.34
C GLU A 18 -3.86 35.03 0.67
N ALA A 19 -3.04 35.22 -0.36
CA ALA A 19 -1.59 35.25 -0.24
C ALA A 19 -1.06 36.50 -0.93
N LYS A 20 -0.04 37.09 -0.32
CA LYS A 20 0.71 38.23 -0.85
C LYS A 20 2.17 37.83 -0.91
N CYS A 21 2.88 38.23 -1.96
CA CYS A 21 4.32 38.04 -2.00
C CYS A 21 5.01 39.05 -1.08
N ASP A 22 5.84 38.57 -0.16
CA ASP A 22 6.58 39.41 0.79
C ASP A 22 7.82 40.08 0.19
N GLU A 23 8.14 39.80 -1.07
CA GLU A 23 9.29 40.37 -1.78
C GLU A 23 8.86 41.43 -2.79
N CYS A 24 8.05 41.09 -3.79
CA CYS A 24 7.57 42.06 -4.77
C CYS A 24 6.28 42.79 -4.34
N GLY A 25 5.63 42.37 -3.25
CA GLY A 25 4.41 42.99 -2.75
C GLY A 25 3.15 42.66 -3.57
N GLN A 26 3.23 41.79 -4.58
CA GLN A 26 2.08 41.40 -5.41
C GLN A 26 1.01 40.68 -4.59
N ASP A 27 -0.25 41.08 -4.77
CA ASP A 27 -1.40 40.31 -4.29
C ASP A 27 -1.67 39.13 -5.23
N LEU A 28 -1.58 37.91 -4.69
CA LEU A 28 -1.72 36.67 -5.45
C LEU A 28 -3.13 36.06 -5.29
N GLY A 29 -3.93 36.58 -4.35
CA GLY A 29 -5.27 36.07 -4.05
C GLY A 29 -5.29 34.63 -3.52
N ARG A 30 -6.42 33.94 -3.74
CA ARG A 30 -6.67 32.57 -3.25
C ARG A 30 -6.20 31.53 -4.25
N LYS A 31 -5.79 30.35 -3.75
CA LYS A 31 -5.22 29.26 -4.57
C LYS A 31 -3.92 29.67 -5.27
N ALA A 32 -3.30 30.75 -4.82
CA ALA A 32 -1.97 31.17 -5.26
C ALA A 32 -0.94 30.08 -5.01
N TRP A 33 0.06 30.03 -5.89
CA TRP A 33 1.19 29.13 -5.78
C TRP A 33 2.33 29.91 -5.14
N ILE A 34 2.71 29.48 -3.94
CA ILE A 34 3.69 30.20 -3.13
C ILE A 34 4.77 29.24 -2.63
N THR A 35 5.98 29.75 -2.51
CA THR A 35 7.02 29.11 -1.70
C THR A 35 7.02 29.75 -0.32
N LEU A 36 7.39 28.96 0.69
CA LEU A 36 7.62 29.47 2.04
C LEU A 36 9.12 29.56 2.26
N VAL A 37 9.61 30.76 2.50
CA VAL A 37 11.00 31.01 2.90
C VAL A 37 11.08 31.17 4.42
N GLY A 38 12.31 31.24 4.96
CA GLY A 38 12.56 31.36 6.39
C GLY A 38 11.66 32.40 7.06
N ASN A 39 11.25 32.12 8.31
CA ASN A 39 10.34 32.95 9.11
C ASN A 39 8.88 33.00 8.63
N GLY A 40 8.45 32.06 7.78
CA GLY A 40 7.05 31.93 7.37
C GLY A 40 6.60 32.96 6.33
N ARG A 41 7.54 33.67 5.72
CA ARG A 41 7.29 34.58 4.59
C ARG A 41 6.95 33.81 3.33
N SER A 42 6.03 34.34 2.53
CA SER A 42 5.61 33.75 1.26
C SER A 42 6.16 34.51 0.06
N GLN A 43 6.74 33.79 -0.89
CA GLN A 43 7.15 34.34 -2.19
C GLN A 43 6.27 33.78 -3.31
N CYS A 44 6.02 34.60 -4.35
CA CYS A 44 5.43 34.11 -5.60
C CYS A 44 6.46 33.27 -6.38
N LEU A 45 6.01 32.53 -7.39
CA LEU A 45 6.91 31.70 -8.19
C LEU A 45 8.01 32.50 -8.89
N SER A 46 7.72 33.71 -9.38
CA SER A 46 8.73 34.55 -10.04
C SER A 46 9.82 35.02 -9.08
N CYS A 47 9.46 35.51 -7.88
CA CYS A 47 10.44 35.89 -6.85
C CYS A 47 11.23 34.68 -6.33
N ALA A 48 10.66 33.48 -6.40
CA ALA A 48 11.34 32.24 -6.04
C ALA A 48 12.12 31.62 -7.20
N GLU A 49 12.17 32.25 -8.38
CA GLU A 49 12.79 31.73 -9.61
C GLU A 49 12.25 30.34 -10.02
N LEU A 50 10.95 30.10 -9.87
CA LEU A 50 10.28 28.84 -10.22
C LEU A 50 9.21 28.98 -11.31
N ASP A 51 8.94 30.19 -11.79
CA ASP A 51 7.91 30.48 -12.79
C ASP A 51 8.24 29.97 -14.20
N HIS A 52 9.51 29.74 -14.49
CA HIS A 52 9.98 29.12 -15.72
C HIS A 52 9.83 27.58 -15.74
N LEU A 53 9.36 26.98 -14.64
CA LEU A 53 9.18 25.53 -14.54
C LEU A 53 7.76 25.12 -14.97
N GLU A 54 7.69 23.99 -15.67
CA GLU A 54 6.45 23.37 -16.11
C GLU A 54 5.83 22.49 -15.03
N PHE A 55 4.51 22.58 -14.88
CA PHE A 55 3.77 21.78 -13.92
C PHE A 55 3.36 20.42 -14.47
N LEU A 56 3.98 19.38 -13.93
CA LEU A 56 3.60 17.99 -14.15
C LEU A 56 2.66 17.50 -13.04
N MET A 57 1.41 17.20 -13.41
CA MET A 57 0.43 16.59 -12.50
C MET A 57 0.85 15.19 -12.06
N ALA A 58 0.54 14.82 -10.81
CA ALA A 58 0.74 13.46 -10.33
C ALA A 58 -0.19 12.46 -11.05
N GLY A 59 0.33 11.28 -11.39
CA GLY A 59 -0.48 10.20 -11.97
C GLY A 59 0.37 9.12 -12.63
N ASP A 60 1.15 9.52 -13.64
CA ASP A 60 2.11 8.61 -14.28
C ASP A 60 3.41 8.55 -13.49
N ALA A 61 3.64 7.41 -12.82
CA ALA A 61 4.81 7.18 -12.00
C ALA A 61 6.12 7.10 -12.81
N ALA A 62 6.09 6.66 -14.07
CA ALA A 62 7.26 6.63 -14.93
C ALA A 62 7.64 8.04 -15.37
N LEU A 63 6.66 8.81 -15.88
CA LEU A 63 6.85 10.20 -16.29
C LEU A 63 7.34 11.05 -15.11
N THR A 64 6.65 11.02 -13.98
CA THR A 64 7.01 11.76 -12.75
C THR A 64 8.44 11.44 -12.28
N ARG A 65 8.85 10.17 -12.32
CA ARG A 65 10.21 9.76 -11.92
C ARG A 65 11.28 10.21 -12.92
N ARG A 66 11.00 10.15 -14.22
CA ARG A 66 11.94 10.55 -15.28
C ARG A 66 12.10 12.06 -15.33
N SER A 67 11.00 12.82 -15.29
CA SER A 67 11.05 14.28 -15.24
C SER A 67 11.84 14.77 -14.02
N ARG A 68 11.61 14.17 -12.83
CA ARG A 68 12.42 14.47 -11.63
C ARG A 68 13.90 14.11 -11.78
N LYS A 69 14.22 13.06 -12.54
CA LYS A 69 15.60 12.60 -12.76
C LYS A 69 16.35 13.54 -13.72
N TYR A 70 15.69 14.02 -14.78
CA TYR A 70 16.33 14.83 -15.81
C TYR A 70 16.33 16.33 -15.48
N SER A 71 15.40 16.77 -14.64
CA SER A 71 15.29 18.18 -14.27
C SER A 71 16.38 18.58 -13.28
N PRO A 72 17.20 19.60 -13.59
CA PRO A 72 18.20 20.12 -12.65
C PRO A 72 17.57 20.84 -11.45
N LEU A 73 16.35 21.37 -11.61
CA LEU A 73 15.58 22.05 -10.58
C LEU A 73 14.19 21.40 -10.46
N VAL A 74 13.77 21.08 -9.23
CA VAL A 74 12.48 20.43 -8.99
C VAL A 74 11.81 21.02 -7.77
N ALA A 75 10.52 21.35 -7.89
CA ALA A 75 9.69 21.70 -6.74
C ALA A 75 8.47 20.80 -6.61
N VAL A 76 8.19 20.33 -5.39
CA VAL A 76 7.03 19.50 -5.08
C VAL A 76 5.83 20.39 -4.80
N VAL A 77 4.75 20.21 -5.56
CA VAL A 77 3.52 20.99 -5.39
C VAL A 77 2.60 20.29 -4.39
N LEU A 78 2.20 21.02 -3.36
CA LEU A 78 1.42 20.55 -2.23
C LEU A 78 0.12 21.36 -2.10
N LYS A 79 -0.97 20.68 -1.76
CA LYS A 79 -2.26 21.31 -1.49
C LYS A 79 -2.87 20.77 -0.21
N TRP A 80 -3.41 21.64 0.63
CA TRP A 80 -4.11 21.22 1.84
C TRP A 80 -5.43 20.51 1.49
N SER A 81 -5.57 19.27 1.93
CA SER A 81 -6.80 18.50 1.84
C SER A 81 -7.62 18.68 3.11
N ARG A 82 -8.75 19.39 3.01
CA ARG A 82 -9.68 19.55 4.15
C ARG A 82 -10.27 18.22 4.59
N ALA A 83 -10.61 17.35 3.64
CA ALA A 83 -11.17 16.02 3.91
C ALA A 83 -10.20 15.13 4.68
N ARG A 84 -8.90 15.15 4.34
CA ARG A 84 -7.87 14.30 4.97
C ARG A 84 -7.04 15.00 6.03
N LYS A 85 -7.30 16.28 6.31
CA LYS A 85 -6.58 17.14 7.28
C LYS A 85 -5.06 17.08 7.13
N ARG A 86 -4.55 17.06 5.91
CA ARG A 86 -3.11 17.02 5.60
C ARG A 86 -2.79 17.61 4.23
N TYR A 87 -1.51 17.93 4.00
CA TYR A 87 -1.04 18.28 2.65
C TYR A 87 -0.95 17.04 1.76
N GLU A 88 -1.50 17.15 0.55
CA GLU A 88 -1.43 16.13 -0.48
C GLU A 88 -0.59 16.65 -1.64
N ARG A 89 0.33 15.80 -2.12
CA ARG A 89 1.13 16.08 -3.31
C ARG A 89 0.23 16.11 -4.54
N GLN A 90 0.28 17.22 -5.28
CA GLN A 90 -0.48 17.42 -6.51
C GLN A 90 0.35 17.12 -7.76
N GLY A 91 1.68 17.28 -7.69
CA GLY A 91 2.55 17.14 -8.84
C GLY A 91 3.98 17.60 -8.56
N LEU A 92 4.69 17.94 -9.63
CA LEU A 92 6.03 18.51 -9.62
C LEU A 92 6.07 19.73 -10.55
N LEU A 93 6.90 20.71 -10.21
CA LEU A 93 7.45 21.67 -11.16
C LEU A 93 8.82 21.14 -11.63
N VAL A 94 9.05 21.10 -12.93
CA VAL A 94 10.26 20.59 -13.59
C VAL A 94 10.60 21.47 -14.79
N THR A 95 11.83 21.42 -15.30
CA THR A 95 12.17 22.16 -16.53
C THR A 95 11.47 21.55 -17.74
N THR A 96 11.15 22.38 -18.74
CA THR A 96 10.50 21.96 -19.98
C THR A 96 11.30 20.88 -20.70
N GLU A 97 12.62 21.03 -20.80
CA GLU A 97 13.49 20.07 -21.49
C GLU A 97 13.51 18.71 -20.78
N ALA A 98 13.41 18.70 -19.45
CA ALA A 98 13.34 17.48 -18.68
C ALA A 98 11.99 16.78 -18.82
N LEU A 99 10.91 17.54 -18.94
CA LEU A 99 9.58 17.01 -19.23
C LEU A 99 9.53 16.40 -20.64
N ASP A 100 9.94 17.15 -21.66
CA ASP A 100 9.96 16.69 -23.06
C ASP A 100 10.77 15.40 -23.22
N LYS A 101 11.97 15.36 -22.65
CA LYS A 101 12.81 14.15 -22.67
C LYS A 101 12.13 12.97 -21.97
N ALA A 102 11.49 13.22 -20.82
CA ALA A 102 10.80 12.19 -20.09
C ALA A 102 9.58 11.65 -20.86
N GLU A 103 8.83 12.51 -21.54
CA GLU A 103 7.70 12.15 -22.40
C GLU A 103 8.16 11.32 -23.61
N GLN A 104 9.21 11.75 -24.32
CA GLN A 104 9.79 11.00 -25.43
C GLN A 104 10.22 9.60 -25.02
N GLU A 105 10.94 9.46 -23.90
CA GLU A 105 11.32 8.15 -23.39
C GLU A 105 10.11 7.32 -22.96
N CYS A 106 9.08 7.96 -22.37
CA CYS A 106 7.86 7.28 -21.92
C CYS A 106 7.08 6.72 -23.10
N LEU A 107 6.95 7.50 -24.18
CA LEU A 107 6.36 7.04 -25.43
C LEU A 107 7.17 5.91 -26.06
N ALA A 108 8.51 6.01 -26.06
CA ALA A 108 9.39 5.01 -26.66
C ALA A 108 9.32 3.64 -25.96
N ASP A 109 9.01 3.58 -24.66
CA ASP A 109 9.00 2.32 -23.90
C ASP A 109 7.65 1.90 -23.32
N GLU A 110 6.56 2.57 -23.69
CA GLU A 110 5.20 2.25 -23.22
C GLU A 110 4.83 0.80 -23.50
N ASP A 111 5.03 0.31 -24.73
CA ASP A 111 4.70 -1.08 -25.10
C ASP A 111 5.50 -2.11 -24.29
N ALA A 112 6.79 -1.86 -24.09
CA ALA A 112 7.65 -2.72 -23.29
C ALA A 112 7.21 -2.74 -21.82
N ARG A 113 6.80 -1.59 -21.27
CA ARG A 113 6.25 -1.46 -19.92
C ARG A 113 4.91 -2.19 -19.79
N THR A 114 4.02 -2.07 -20.78
CA THR A 114 2.73 -2.75 -20.83
C THR A 114 2.89 -4.27 -20.88
N ARG A 115 3.70 -4.79 -21.80
CA ARG A 115 4.00 -6.24 -21.88
C ARG A 115 4.63 -6.77 -20.60
N ARG A 116 5.50 -5.99 -19.94
CA ARG A 116 6.08 -6.37 -18.65
C ARG A 116 5.02 -6.42 -17.54
N ARG A 117 4.11 -5.43 -17.49
CA ARG A 117 2.98 -5.40 -16.53
C ARG A 117 2.08 -6.62 -16.72
N GLU A 118 1.73 -6.95 -17.95
CA GLU A 118 0.90 -8.12 -18.27
C GLU A 118 1.57 -9.44 -17.84
N ARG A 119 2.84 -9.65 -18.21
CA ARG A 119 3.60 -10.85 -17.81
C ARG A 119 3.70 -10.97 -16.29
N GLU A 120 3.92 -9.86 -15.60
CA GLU A 120 3.98 -9.85 -14.14
C GLU A 120 2.61 -10.09 -13.50
N ALA A 121 1.52 -9.59 -14.09
CA ALA A 121 0.16 -9.88 -13.63
C ALA A 121 -0.16 -11.38 -13.75
N ILE A 122 0.17 -12.00 -14.90
CA ILE A 122 0.04 -13.45 -15.10
C ILE A 122 0.89 -14.21 -14.06
N ARG A 123 2.14 -13.79 -13.87
CA ARG A 123 3.04 -14.39 -12.89
C ARG A 123 2.46 -14.31 -11.47
N ARG A 124 1.89 -13.17 -11.08
CA ARG A 124 1.24 -12.99 -9.77
C ARG A 124 0.08 -13.95 -9.59
N VAL A 125 -0.82 -14.06 -10.56
CA VAL A 125 -1.94 -15.02 -10.51
C VAL A 125 -1.44 -16.45 -10.32
N LEU A 126 -0.37 -16.84 -11.03
CA LEU A 126 0.22 -18.18 -10.88
C LEU A 126 0.87 -18.39 -9.51
N LEU A 127 1.59 -17.39 -9.01
CA LEU A 127 2.20 -17.44 -7.68
C LEU A 127 1.14 -17.47 -6.57
N ASP A 128 0.06 -16.71 -6.70
CA ASP A 128 -1.06 -16.68 -5.77
C ASP A 128 -1.73 -18.06 -5.71
N ARG A 129 -1.97 -18.71 -6.86
CA ARG A 129 -2.49 -20.10 -6.90
C ARG A 129 -1.56 -21.09 -6.21
N LYS A 130 -0.25 -21.00 -6.47
CA LYS A 130 0.75 -21.86 -5.81
C LYS A 130 0.78 -21.59 -4.30
N TYR A 131 0.71 -20.33 -3.91
CA TYR A 131 0.66 -19.91 -2.51
C TYR A 131 -0.56 -20.48 -1.79
N VAL A 132 -1.76 -20.34 -2.36
CA VAL A 132 -3.00 -20.91 -1.80
C VAL A 132 -2.84 -22.41 -1.59
N LYS A 133 -2.31 -23.14 -2.58
CA LYS A 133 -2.06 -24.59 -2.46
C LYS A 133 -1.08 -24.92 -1.33
N SER A 134 0.07 -24.26 -1.29
CA SER A 134 1.11 -24.50 -0.27
C SER A 134 0.64 -24.12 1.14
N PHE A 135 -0.08 -23.01 1.28
CA PHE A 135 -0.62 -22.56 2.55
C PHE A 135 -1.71 -23.49 3.07
N ALA A 136 -2.63 -23.93 2.20
CA ALA A 136 -3.66 -24.91 2.58
C ALA A 136 -3.04 -26.26 3.00
N ALA A 137 -1.97 -26.70 2.32
CA ALA A 137 -1.22 -27.88 2.72
C ALA A 137 -0.61 -27.69 4.12
N ARG A 138 0.05 -26.56 4.37
CA ARG A 138 0.65 -26.24 5.67
C ARG A 138 -0.39 -26.15 6.79
N VAL A 139 -1.57 -25.57 6.53
CA VAL A 139 -2.70 -25.59 7.47
C VAL A 139 -3.07 -27.02 7.86
N ARG A 140 -3.14 -27.94 6.89
CA ARG A 140 -3.47 -29.35 7.15
C ARG A 140 -2.35 -30.12 7.85
N GLU A 141 -1.09 -29.71 7.70
CA GLU A 141 0.02 -30.27 8.47
C GLU A 141 -0.08 -29.88 9.95
N VAL A 142 -0.35 -28.60 10.25
CA VAL A 142 -0.47 -28.07 11.62
C VAL A 142 -1.81 -28.45 12.26
N TYR A 143 -2.87 -28.57 11.46
CA TYR A 143 -4.23 -28.89 11.87
C TYR A 143 -4.79 -30.07 11.04
N PRO A 144 -4.39 -31.32 11.35
CA PRO A 144 -4.75 -32.50 10.54
C PRO A 144 -6.24 -32.77 10.40
N SER A 145 -7.04 -32.40 11.39
CA SER A 145 -8.50 -32.57 11.38
C SER A 145 -9.27 -31.37 10.80
N CYS A 146 -8.57 -30.37 10.27
CA CYS A 146 -9.20 -29.26 9.55
C CYS A 146 -9.80 -29.76 8.21
N PRO A 147 -11.08 -29.47 7.91
CA PRO A 147 -11.68 -29.88 6.65
C PRO A 147 -10.93 -29.30 5.43
N PRO A 148 -10.74 -30.06 4.34
CA PRO A 148 -9.96 -29.61 3.19
C PRO A 148 -10.47 -28.29 2.58
N ASN A 149 -11.79 -28.13 2.42
CA ASN A 149 -12.39 -26.92 1.88
C ASN A 149 -12.18 -25.71 2.80
N THR A 150 -12.19 -25.93 4.12
CA THR A 150 -11.91 -24.90 5.12
C THR A 150 -10.46 -24.44 5.05
N ALA A 151 -9.50 -25.37 4.94
CA ALA A 151 -8.08 -25.04 4.76
C ALA A 151 -7.82 -24.22 3.49
N VAL A 152 -8.50 -24.55 2.38
CA VAL A 152 -8.44 -23.77 1.14
C VAL A 152 -9.02 -22.37 1.34
N GLY A 153 -10.20 -22.23 1.96
CA GLY A 153 -10.80 -20.92 2.23
C GLY A 153 -9.95 -20.03 3.14
N ILE A 154 -9.26 -20.62 4.14
CA ILE A 154 -8.29 -19.90 4.99
C ILE A 154 -7.11 -19.38 4.15
N ALA A 155 -6.57 -20.22 3.26
CA ALA A 155 -5.46 -19.88 2.38
C ALA A 155 -5.83 -18.79 1.37
N GLU A 156 -7.02 -18.86 0.77
CA GLU A 156 -7.55 -17.84 -0.14
C GLU A 156 -7.73 -16.50 0.58
N HIS A 157 -8.32 -16.50 1.78
CA HIS A 157 -8.47 -15.29 2.57
C HIS A 157 -7.12 -14.68 2.99
N ALA A 158 -6.15 -15.51 3.38
CA ALA A 158 -4.79 -15.08 3.66
C ALA A 158 -4.13 -14.48 2.41
N CYS A 159 -4.30 -15.09 1.24
CA CYS A 159 -3.79 -14.58 -0.02
C CYS A 159 -4.39 -13.20 -0.35
N LEU A 160 -5.72 -13.04 -0.27
CA LEU A 160 -6.40 -11.76 -0.52
C LEU A 160 -5.93 -10.63 0.40
N LYS A 161 -5.68 -10.92 1.68
CA LYS A 161 -5.24 -9.93 2.65
C LYS A 161 -3.80 -9.46 2.44
N TYR A 162 -2.94 -10.31 1.85
CA TYR A 162 -1.51 -10.04 1.72
C TYR A 162 -0.99 -9.97 0.27
N SER A 163 -1.82 -10.14 -0.75
CA SER A 163 -1.43 -10.18 -2.18
C SER A 163 -0.86 -8.88 -2.73
N GLY A 164 -1.01 -7.75 -2.03
CA GLY A 164 -0.73 -6.42 -2.59
C GLY A 164 0.63 -5.79 -2.27
N ARG A 165 1.34 -6.18 -1.20
CA ARG A 165 2.45 -5.36 -0.66
C ARG A 165 3.56 -6.12 0.05
N VAL A 166 4.05 -7.23 -0.50
CA VAL A 166 5.09 -7.99 0.21
C VAL A 166 6.11 -8.55 -0.77
N GLY A 167 7.35 -8.07 -0.64
CA GLY A 167 8.49 -8.53 -1.43
C GLY A 167 8.87 -9.98 -1.12
N ARG A 168 9.85 -10.51 -1.87
CA ARG A 168 10.26 -11.93 -1.86
C ARG A 168 10.55 -12.52 -0.46
N SER A 169 11.00 -11.72 0.50
CA SER A 169 11.31 -12.14 1.87
C SER A 169 10.08 -12.43 2.74
N ALA A 170 8.88 -12.03 2.33
CA ALA A 170 7.66 -12.21 3.09
C ALA A 170 6.93 -13.52 2.78
N THR A 171 7.08 -14.09 1.58
CA THR A 171 6.47 -15.38 1.23
C THR A 171 6.98 -16.51 2.12
N ALA A 172 8.28 -16.49 2.48
CA ALA A 172 8.86 -17.43 3.43
C ALA A 172 8.28 -17.25 4.85
N LYS A 173 8.04 -16.00 5.28
CA LYS A 173 7.39 -15.69 6.57
C LYS A 173 5.89 -15.99 6.60
N GLN A 174 5.24 -16.09 5.43
CA GLN A 174 3.81 -16.35 5.33
C GLN A 174 3.46 -17.84 5.44
N LEU A 175 4.40 -18.75 5.17
CA LEU A 175 4.23 -20.18 5.44
C LEU A 175 4.79 -20.58 6.81
N ASP A 176 5.31 -19.61 7.56
CA ASP A 176 5.72 -19.80 8.94
C ASP A 176 4.52 -20.25 9.80
N GLU A 177 4.80 -21.08 10.79
CA GLU A 177 3.79 -21.69 11.64
C GLU A 177 2.96 -20.64 12.39
N ASP A 178 3.58 -19.54 12.81
CA ASP A 178 2.90 -18.42 13.45
C ASP A 178 1.90 -17.72 12.51
N ALA A 179 2.25 -17.56 11.23
CA ALA A 179 1.35 -16.97 10.23
C ALA A 179 0.16 -17.89 9.94
N VAL A 180 0.40 -19.19 9.88
CA VAL A 180 -0.64 -20.22 9.71
C VAL A 180 -1.57 -20.23 10.93
N ARG A 181 -1.03 -20.26 12.15
CA ARG A 181 -1.80 -20.20 13.39
C ARG A 181 -2.68 -18.96 13.44
N LEU A 182 -2.13 -17.76 13.16
CA LEU A 182 -2.89 -16.52 13.14
C LEU A 182 -4.04 -16.55 12.12
N ALA A 183 -3.81 -17.08 10.92
CA ALA A 183 -4.84 -17.18 9.89
C ALA A 183 -5.97 -18.15 10.30
N VAL A 184 -5.62 -19.31 10.85
CA VAL A 184 -6.60 -20.30 11.33
C VAL A 184 -7.37 -19.76 12.53
N THR A 185 -6.69 -19.14 13.51
CA THR A 185 -7.32 -18.49 14.66
C THR A 185 -8.31 -17.41 14.22
N ALA A 186 -7.93 -16.57 13.27
CA ALA A 186 -8.83 -15.56 12.73
C ALA A 186 -10.06 -16.21 12.07
N HIS A 187 -9.86 -17.23 11.22
CA HIS A 187 -10.98 -17.94 10.60
C HIS A 187 -11.91 -18.57 11.65
N VAL A 188 -11.38 -19.28 12.63
CA VAL A 188 -12.17 -19.90 13.71
C VAL A 188 -12.96 -18.84 14.47
N ARG A 189 -12.33 -17.72 14.82
CA ARG A 189 -13.00 -16.62 15.52
C ARG A 189 -14.21 -16.10 14.74
N HIS A 190 -14.06 -15.85 13.44
CA HIS A 190 -15.14 -15.31 12.62
C HIS A 190 -16.21 -16.35 12.23
N ALA A 191 -15.80 -17.58 11.89
CA ALA A 191 -16.69 -18.59 11.32
C ALA A 191 -17.28 -19.58 12.34
N HIS A 192 -16.63 -19.75 13.49
CA HIS A 192 -16.99 -20.78 14.48
C HIS A 192 -17.34 -20.21 15.86
N THR A 193 -17.44 -18.89 16.01
CA THR A 193 -17.85 -18.24 17.26
C THR A 193 -18.86 -17.13 17.01
N ARG A 194 -19.40 -16.55 18.10
CA ARG A 194 -20.32 -15.40 18.06
C ARG A 194 -19.61 -14.05 17.85
N TYR A 195 -18.31 -14.03 17.55
CA TYR A 195 -17.51 -12.81 17.43
C TYR A 195 -18.14 -11.75 16.52
N ASP A 196 -18.60 -12.14 15.34
CA ASP A 196 -19.20 -11.20 14.39
C ASP A 196 -20.53 -10.63 14.87
N ARG A 197 -21.29 -11.38 15.69
CA ARG A 197 -22.52 -10.89 16.33
C ARG A 197 -22.21 -9.86 17.41
N LEU A 198 -21.21 -10.13 18.25
CA LEU A 198 -20.76 -9.19 19.29
C LEU A 198 -20.31 -7.86 18.68
N LEU A 199 -19.57 -7.89 17.56
CA LEU A 199 -19.19 -6.68 16.85
C LEU A 199 -20.41 -5.93 16.26
N ALA A 200 -21.41 -6.65 15.75
CA ALA A 200 -22.64 -6.06 15.24
C ALA A 200 -23.51 -5.44 16.36
N GLU A 201 -23.46 -6.02 17.56
CA GLU A 201 -24.13 -5.53 18.78
C GLU A 201 -23.40 -4.32 19.42
N GLY A 202 -22.24 -3.91 18.88
CA GLY A 202 -21.52 -2.71 19.27
C GLY A 202 -20.43 -2.92 20.33
N HIS A 203 -20.11 -4.17 20.67
CA HIS A 203 -19.02 -4.46 21.61
C HIS A 203 -17.66 -4.01 21.05
N GLU A 204 -16.77 -3.57 21.96
CA GLU A 204 -15.40 -3.27 21.57
C GLU A 204 -14.65 -4.54 21.14
N ARG A 205 -13.72 -4.39 20.20
CA ARG A 205 -12.99 -5.53 19.61
C ARG A 205 -12.24 -6.36 20.65
N HIS A 206 -11.68 -5.71 21.67
CA HIS A 206 -10.94 -6.40 22.72
C HIS A 206 -11.87 -7.25 23.59
N GLU A 207 -13.02 -6.69 24.00
CA GLU A 207 -14.04 -7.40 24.77
C GLU A 207 -14.62 -8.58 23.98
N ALA A 208 -14.97 -8.36 22.72
CA ALA A 208 -15.46 -9.42 21.85
C ALA A 208 -14.42 -10.52 21.61
N GLN A 209 -13.12 -10.19 21.57
CA GLN A 209 -12.04 -11.18 21.43
C GLN A 209 -11.89 -12.04 22.69
N HIS A 210 -11.92 -11.40 23.87
CA HIS A 210 -11.84 -12.10 25.15
C HIS A 210 -13.02 -13.06 25.34
N GLU A 211 -14.24 -12.62 25.00
CA GLU A 211 -15.48 -13.40 25.17
C GLU A 211 -15.50 -14.72 24.36
N VAL A 212 -14.81 -14.75 23.21
CA VAL A 212 -14.78 -15.92 22.31
C VAL A 212 -13.49 -16.72 22.39
N GLU A 213 -12.52 -16.28 23.20
CA GLU A 213 -11.18 -16.86 23.25
C GLU A 213 -11.20 -18.36 23.61
N SER A 214 -12.04 -18.75 24.57
CA SER A 214 -12.20 -20.13 25.01
C SER A 214 -12.76 -21.04 23.90
N ASP A 215 -13.76 -20.55 23.15
CA ASP A 215 -14.35 -21.25 22.00
C ASP A 215 -13.34 -21.40 20.86
N VAL A 216 -12.58 -20.34 20.57
CA VAL A 216 -11.50 -20.39 19.57
C VAL A 216 -10.47 -21.45 19.96
N HIS A 217 -9.96 -21.41 21.20
CA HIS A 217 -8.97 -22.37 21.68
C HIS A 217 -9.49 -23.81 21.67
N ARG A 218 -10.76 -24.03 22.02
CA ARG A 218 -11.39 -25.36 21.95
C ARG A 218 -11.37 -25.89 20.52
N ARG A 219 -11.80 -25.08 19.54
CA ARG A 219 -11.86 -25.50 18.15
C ARG A 219 -10.48 -25.73 17.53
N LEU A 220 -9.49 -24.89 17.88
CA LEU A 220 -8.10 -25.12 17.45
C LEU A 220 -7.56 -26.45 17.98
N ARG A 221 -7.81 -26.79 19.25
CA ARG A 221 -7.41 -28.09 19.83
C ARG A 221 -8.08 -29.28 19.14
N GLU A 222 -9.36 -29.16 18.77
CA GLU A 222 -10.09 -30.19 18.01
C GLU A 222 -9.40 -30.44 16.66
N TRP A 223 -9.01 -29.38 15.95
CA TRP A 223 -8.39 -29.50 14.64
C TRP A 223 -6.92 -29.94 14.66
N SER A 224 -6.19 -29.67 15.76
CA SER A 224 -4.81 -30.13 15.94
C SER A 224 -4.69 -31.63 16.24
N ARG A 225 -5.76 -32.28 16.73
CA ARG A 225 -5.76 -33.72 16.99
C ARG A 225 -5.97 -34.48 15.68
N PRO A 226 -5.19 -35.51 15.35
CA PRO A 226 -5.50 -36.37 14.20
C PRO A 226 -6.83 -37.09 14.42
N ALA A 227 -7.65 -37.21 13.37
CA ALA A 227 -8.86 -38.02 13.42
C ALA A 227 -8.46 -39.47 13.79
N ARG A 228 -9.16 -40.09 14.76
CA ARG A 228 -8.94 -41.50 15.07
C ARG A 228 -9.19 -42.31 13.80
N GLN A 229 -8.18 -43.05 13.34
CA GLN A 229 -8.41 -44.15 12.41
C GLN A 229 -9.11 -45.24 13.20
N ASP A 230 -10.44 -45.30 13.14
CA ASP A 230 -11.16 -46.48 13.58
C ASP A 230 -10.80 -47.60 12.60
N SER A 231 -9.84 -48.43 13.01
CA SER A 231 -9.52 -49.70 12.39
C SER A 231 -10.78 -50.57 12.42
N ILE A 232 -11.45 -50.68 11.27
CA ILE A 232 -12.44 -51.73 11.06
C ILE A 232 -11.67 -53.05 11.02
N SER A 233 -11.69 -53.77 12.14
CA SER A 233 -11.35 -55.19 12.20
C SER A 233 -12.48 -55.96 11.53
N GLU A 234 -12.29 -56.39 10.28
CA GLU A 234 -13.11 -57.44 9.68
C GLU A 234 -12.40 -58.80 9.86
N SER A 235 -12.97 -59.57 10.78
CA SER A 235 -13.05 -61.04 10.95
C SER A 235 -11.84 -61.91 10.61
#